data_AF-A0A8S8XV02-F1
#
_entry.id   AF-A0A8S8XV02-F1
#
_cell.length_a   1.000
_cell.length_b   1.000
_cell.length_c   1.000
_cell.angle_alpha   90.00
_cell.angle_beta   90.00
_cell.angle_gamma   90.00
#
_symmetry.space_group_name_H-M   'P 1'
#
loop_
_entity.id
_entity.type
_entity.pdbx_description
1 polymer ?
#
loop_
_entity_poly.entity_id
_entity_poly.type
_entity_poly.pdbx_seq_one_letter_code
_entity_poly.pdbx_strand_id
1 'polypeptide(L)'
;MKYSENKPVLVKIAPDLEDLQIKSIVDTAMGLGCAGIVATNTTIARPDESGIMSEKGGLSGKPLNKRSTEVIRLIADHTDGSWPIIGVGGISDSDDAGGKNNQRSESYPNLFINGFQWC
;
A
#
# COMPACT_ATOMS: atom_id res chain seq x y z
N MET A 1 28.08 3.12 -9.60
CA MET A 1 27.29 3.54 -8.41
C MET A 1 27.54 2.54 -7.30
N LYS A 2 28.21 2.92 -6.21
CA LYS A 2 28.29 2.08 -5.00
C LYS A 2 27.02 2.34 -4.18
N TYR A 3 26.13 1.36 -4.08
CA TYR A 3 25.09 1.38 -3.06
C TYR A 3 25.79 1.13 -1.72
N SER A 4 25.74 2.08 -0.78
CA SER A 4 26.25 1.85 0.57
C SER A 4 25.44 0.72 1.20
N GLU A 5 26.09 -0.25 1.84
CA GLU A 5 25.47 -1.47 2.40
C GLU A 5 24.33 -1.22 3.41
N ASN A 6 24.10 0.02 3.84
CA ASN A 6 23.09 0.39 4.84
C ASN A 6 21.89 1.20 4.29
N LYS A 7 21.57 1.13 3.00
CA LYS A 7 20.35 1.80 2.50
C LYS A 7 19.12 0.92 2.73
N PRO A 8 18.11 1.37 3.50
CA PRO A 8 16.89 0.62 3.68
C PRO A 8 16.18 0.44 2.33
N VAL A 9 15.82 -0.80 2.00
CA VAL A 9 15.09 -1.16 0.79
C VAL A 9 13.63 -1.42 1.15
N LEU A 10 12.72 -0.84 0.38
CA LEU A 10 11.28 -1.03 0.52
C LEU A 10 10.75 -1.71 -0.73
N VAL A 11 9.76 -2.59 -0.56
CA VAL A 11 9.03 -3.19 -1.68
C VAL A 11 7.73 -2.42 -1.92
N LYS A 12 7.41 -2.03 -3.15
CA LYS A 12 6.12 -1.40 -3.49
C LYS A 12 5.25 -2.40 -4.23
N ILE A 13 4.02 -2.61 -3.77
CA ILE A 13 3.10 -3.61 -4.34
C ILE A 13 1.90 -2.97 -5.02
N ALA A 14 1.36 -3.65 -6.04
CA ALA A 14 0.09 -3.29 -6.66
C ALA A 14 -1.10 -3.86 -5.85
N PRO A 15 -2.26 -3.20 -5.85
CA PRO A 15 -3.46 -3.66 -5.14
C PRO A 15 -4.19 -4.81 -5.86
N ASP A 16 -3.85 -5.06 -7.12
CA ASP A 16 -4.53 -5.99 -8.03
C ASP A 16 -4.08 -7.46 -7.87
N LEU A 17 -3.25 -7.73 -6.86
CA LEU A 17 -2.80 -9.08 -6.53
C LEU A 17 -3.80 -9.77 -5.62
N GLU A 18 -3.87 -11.09 -5.74
CA GLU A 18 -4.62 -11.93 -4.80
C GLU A 18 -3.97 -11.90 -3.42
N ASP A 19 -4.77 -12.04 -2.37
CA ASP A 19 -4.31 -11.93 -0.98
C ASP A 19 -3.17 -12.92 -0.66
N LEU A 20 -3.22 -14.14 -1.23
CA LEU A 20 -2.14 -15.14 -1.08
C LEU A 20 -0.82 -14.68 -1.75
N GLN A 21 -0.91 -14.02 -2.90
CA GLN A 21 0.27 -13.49 -3.58
C GLN A 21 0.88 -12.33 -2.77
N ILE A 22 0.05 -11.47 -2.19
CA ILE A 22 0.50 -10.38 -1.32
C ILE A 22 1.26 -10.95 -0.12
N LYS A 23 0.71 -11.95 0.57
CA LYS A 23 1.38 -12.62 1.70
C LYS A 23 2.71 -13.24 1.30
N SER A 24 2.75 -13.96 0.17
CA SER A 24 3.97 -14.57 -0.35
C SER A 24 5.06 -13.53 -0.66
N ILE A 25 4.70 -12.37 -1.21
CA ILE A 25 5.62 -11.25 -1.44
C ILE A 25 6.14 -10.69 -0.11
N VAL A 26 5.25 -10.50 0.88
CA VAL A 26 5.62 -10.02 2.22
C VAL A 26 6.63 -10.96 2.87
N ASP A 27 6.35 -12.27 2.89
CA ASP A 27 7.26 -13.28 3.46
C ASP A 27 8.62 -13.27 2.77
N THR A 28 8.62 -13.20 1.43
CA THR A 28 9.86 -13.15 0.64
C THR A 28 10.66 -11.88 0.93
N ALA A 29 9.99 -10.73 0.98
CA ALA A 29 10.64 -9.44 1.24
C ALA A 29 11.24 -9.37 2.64
N MET A 30 10.52 -9.86 3.66
CA MET A 30 11.04 -9.97 5.03
C MET A 30 12.22 -10.93 5.10
N GLY A 31 12.13 -12.10 4.45
CA GLY A 31 13.22 -13.08 4.39
C GLY A 31 14.48 -12.58 3.68
N LEU A 32 14.34 -11.62 2.75
CA LEU A 32 15.45 -10.94 2.07
C LEU A 32 15.99 -9.71 2.83
N GLY A 33 15.42 -9.38 4.00
CA GLY A 33 15.87 -8.26 4.83
C GLY A 33 15.40 -6.89 4.35
N CYS A 34 14.27 -6.81 3.62
CA CYS A 34 13.68 -5.52 3.27
C CYS A 34 13.19 -4.78 4.53
N ALA A 35 13.38 -3.47 4.55
CA ALA A 35 13.07 -2.61 5.69
C ALA A 35 11.57 -2.34 5.87
N GLY A 36 10.74 -2.68 4.88
CA GLY A 36 9.29 -2.44 4.91
C GLY A 36 8.65 -2.54 3.53
N ILE A 37 7.39 -2.13 3.47
CA ILE A 37 6.55 -2.21 2.26
C ILE A 37 5.74 -0.94 2.03
N VAL A 38 5.51 -0.62 0.76
CA VAL A 38 4.66 0.49 0.31
C VAL A 38 3.40 -0.10 -0.33
N ALA A 39 2.25 0.10 0.32
CA ALA A 39 0.95 -0.44 -0.08
C ALA A 39 -0.04 0.73 -0.31
N THR A 40 -0.47 1.06 -1.52
CA THR A 40 -0.35 0.34 -2.80
C THR A 40 0.01 1.27 -3.97
N ASN A 41 0.43 0.68 -5.09
CA ASN A 41 0.54 1.37 -6.38
C ASN A 41 -0.85 1.69 -6.99
N THR A 42 -0.88 2.23 -8.21
CA THR A 42 -2.09 2.40 -9.02
C THR A 42 -2.77 1.06 -9.32
N THR A 43 -4.09 1.08 -9.54
CA THR A 43 -4.86 -0.11 -9.92
C THR A 43 -5.13 -0.12 -11.42
N ILE A 44 -5.16 -1.30 -12.04
CA ILE A 44 -5.70 -1.46 -13.40
C ILE A 44 -7.20 -1.81 -13.40
N ALA A 45 -7.78 -2.10 -12.22
CA ALA A 45 -9.19 -2.43 -12.08
C ALA A 45 -10.06 -1.20 -12.34
N ARG A 46 -11.03 -1.34 -13.25
CA ARG A 46 -11.99 -0.30 -13.64
C ARG A 46 -13.36 -0.65 -13.05
N PRO A 47 -13.77 -0.04 -11.93
CA PRO A 47 -15.08 -0.29 -11.35
C PRO A 47 -16.22 0.33 -12.16
N ASP A 48 -15.94 1.26 -13.09
CA ASP A 48 -16.92 1.88 -13.98
C ASP A 48 -16.30 2.18 -15.36
N GLU A 49 -17.02 1.86 -16.44
CA GLU A 49 -16.54 2.02 -17.84
C GLU A 49 -16.91 3.39 -18.43
N SER A 50 -17.11 4.42 -17.61
CA SER A 50 -17.54 5.75 -18.08
C SER A 50 -16.57 6.88 -17.69
N GLY A 51 -16.34 7.81 -18.62
CA GLY A 51 -15.55 9.04 -18.40
C GLY A 51 -14.02 8.83 -18.39
N ILE A 52 -13.30 9.62 -17.57
CA ILE A 52 -11.81 9.61 -17.45
C ILE A 52 -11.28 8.20 -17.07
N MET A 53 -12.17 7.32 -16.57
CA MET A 53 -11.91 5.91 -16.32
C MET A 53 -11.81 5.04 -17.58
N SER A 54 -11.90 5.58 -18.80
CA SER A 54 -11.71 4.82 -20.05
C SER A 54 -10.29 4.91 -20.63
N GLU A 55 -9.40 5.74 -20.08
CA GLU A 55 -8.04 5.90 -20.62
C GLU A 55 -7.10 4.75 -20.23
N LYS A 56 -6.28 4.25 -21.16
CA LYS A 56 -5.28 3.19 -20.89
C LYS A 56 -4.17 3.73 -19.97
N GLY A 57 -4.15 3.29 -18.71
CA GLY A 57 -3.21 3.71 -17.68
C GLY A 57 -3.65 3.23 -16.29
N GLY A 58 -2.82 3.44 -15.27
CA GLY A 58 -3.17 3.13 -13.88
C GLY A 58 -4.16 4.13 -13.31
N LEU A 59 -5.27 3.64 -12.77
CA LEU A 59 -6.26 4.46 -12.05
C LEU A 59 -5.73 4.85 -10.68
N SER A 60 -6.12 6.04 -10.23
CA SER A 60 -5.70 6.73 -9.00
C SER A 60 -6.92 7.30 -8.27
N GLY A 61 -6.83 7.64 -6.98
CA GLY A 61 -7.91 8.31 -6.22
C GLY A 61 -8.97 7.39 -5.58
N LYS A 62 -10.18 7.92 -5.31
CA LYS A 62 -11.28 7.24 -4.57
C LYS A 62 -11.52 5.76 -4.90
N PRO A 63 -11.45 5.30 -6.18
CA PRO A 63 -11.62 3.88 -6.51
C PRO A 63 -10.62 2.95 -5.81
N LEU A 64 -9.42 3.44 -5.51
CA LEU A 64 -8.36 2.70 -4.81
C LEU A 64 -8.51 2.70 -3.30
N ASN A 65 -9.31 3.60 -2.71
CA ASN A 65 -9.32 3.80 -1.26
C ASN A 65 -9.70 2.51 -0.53
N LYS A 66 -10.75 1.80 -0.99
CA LYS A 66 -11.21 0.54 -0.39
C LYS A 66 -10.16 -0.57 -0.50
N ARG A 67 -9.71 -0.92 -1.71
CA ARG A 67 -8.75 -2.02 -1.91
C ARG A 67 -7.39 -1.71 -1.28
N SER A 68 -6.89 -0.48 -1.38
CA SER A 68 -5.62 -0.10 -0.72
C SER A 68 -5.71 -0.24 0.79
N THR A 69 -6.84 0.12 1.38
CA THR A 69 -7.12 -0.08 2.80
C THR A 69 -7.15 -1.56 3.19
N GLU A 70 -7.84 -2.39 2.42
CA GLU A 70 -7.89 -3.84 2.65
C GLU A 70 -6.50 -4.47 2.59
N VAL A 71 -5.68 -4.08 1.61
CA VAL A 71 -4.30 -4.57 1.48
C VAL A 71 -3.43 -4.13 2.65
N ILE A 72 -3.56 -2.88 3.12
CA ILE A 72 -2.85 -2.41 4.31
C ILE A 72 -3.20 -3.27 5.53
N ARG A 73 -4.49 -3.56 5.75
CA ARG A 73 -4.95 -4.44 6.85
C ARG A 73 -4.41 -5.86 6.71
N LEU A 74 -4.51 -6.43 5.51
CA LEU A 74 -4.01 -7.77 5.21
C LEU A 74 -2.53 -7.92 5.59
N ILE A 75 -1.70 -6.93 5.23
CA ILE A 75 -0.27 -6.93 5.54
C ILE A 75 -0.04 -6.71 7.03
N ALA A 76 -0.78 -5.78 7.65
CA ALA A 76 -0.65 -5.50 9.07
C ALA A 76 -0.98 -6.73 9.92
N ASP A 77 -2.05 -7.46 9.57
CA ASP A 77 -2.44 -8.71 10.22
C ASP A 77 -1.43 -9.83 9.97
N HIS A 78 -0.94 -9.96 8.74
CA HIS A 78 0.02 -11.02 8.38
C HIS A 78 1.41 -10.81 9.02
N THR A 79 1.74 -9.57 9.38
CA THR A 79 3.03 -9.21 10.01
C THR A 79 2.90 -8.92 11.50
N ASP A 80 1.73 -9.15 12.10
CA ASP A 80 1.43 -8.81 13.50
C ASP A 80 1.78 -7.35 13.85
N GLY A 81 1.63 -6.43 12.88
CA GLY A 81 1.98 -5.02 13.02
C GLY A 81 3.47 -4.73 13.21
N SER A 82 4.35 -5.72 13.09
CA SER A 82 5.78 -5.61 13.41
C SER A 82 6.63 -5.04 12.27
N TRP A 83 6.14 -5.12 11.03
CA TRP A 83 6.89 -4.69 9.85
C TRP A 83 6.41 -3.32 9.36
N PRO A 84 7.31 -2.36 9.02
CA PRO A 84 6.90 -1.03 8.58
C PRO A 84 6.08 -1.05 7.29
N ILE A 85 4.90 -0.41 7.32
CA ILE A 85 4.00 -0.28 6.18
C ILE A 85 3.81 1.21 5.87
N ILE A 86 4.03 1.60 4.61
CA ILE A 86 3.73 2.92 4.07
C ILE A 86 2.44 2.83 3.24
N GLY A 87 1.35 3.36 3.77
CA GLY A 87 0.05 3.42 3.10
C GLY A 87 0.00 4.51 2.02
N VAL A 88 -0.24 4.14 0.75
CA VAL A 88 -0.31 5.04 -0.42
C VAL A 88 -1.53 4.68 -1.28
N GLY A 89 -2.25 5.67 -1.79
CA GLY A 89 -3.35 5.49 -2.76
C GLY A 89 -4.74 5.81 -2.20
N GLY A 90 -5.54 6.56 -2.96
CA GLY A 90 -6.96 6.85 -2.66
C GLY A 90 -7.19 7.87 -1.55
N ILE A 91 -6.19 8.68 -1.23
CA ILE A 91 -6.31 9.82 -0.31
C ILE A 91 -6.61 11.05 -1.16
N SER A 92 -7.86 11.51 -1.12
CA SER A 92 -8.38 12.61 -1.93
C SER A 92 -8.56 13.88 -1.10
N ASP A 93 -8.70 13.73 0.21
CA ASP A 93 -8.92 14.79 1.19
C ASP A 93 -8.32 14.39 2.55
N SER A 94 -8.38 15.30 3.52
CA SER A 94 -7.88 15.08 4.88
C SER A 94 -8.64 14.00 5.64
N ASP A 95 -9.91 13.75 5.31
CA ASP A 95 -10.74 12.75 5.97
C ASP A 95 -10.34 11.34 5.53
N ASP A 96 -9.96 11.16 4.27
CA ASP A 96 -9.37 9.91 3.76
C ASP A 96 -8.05 9.58 4.49
N ALA A 97 -7.20 10.59 4.71
CA ALA A 97 -5.97 10.44 5.48
C ALA A 97 -6.26 10.09 6.95
N GLY A 98 -7.28 10.73 7.54
CA GLY A 98 -7.77 10.45 8.89
C GLY A 98 -8.31 9.04 9.05
N GLY A 99 -9.16 8.57 8.13
CA GLY A 99 -9.75 7.22 8.15
C GLY A 99 -8.73 6.10 7.99
N LYS A 100 -7.66 6.35 7.23
CA LYS A 100 -6.50 5.45 7.19
C LYS A 100 -5.71 5.53 8.49
N ASN A 101 -5.42 6.73 9.00
CA ASN A 101 -4.68 6.89 10.27
C ASN A 101 -5.42 6.26 11.44
N ASN A 102 -6.75 6.21 11.43
CA ASN A 102 -7.55 5.56 12.45
C ASN A 102 -7.36 4.03 12.50
N GLN A 103 -6.70 3.44 11.49
CA GLN A 103 -6.28 2.03 11.49
C GLN A 103 -4.95 1.82 12.19
N ARG A 104 -4.23 2.91 12.49
CA ARG A 104 -3.13 2.90 13.44
C ARG A 104 -3.74 2.85 14.85
N SER A 105 -4.09 1.65 15.28
CA SER A 105 -4.45 1.34 16.66
C SER A 105 -3.19 0.98 17.46
N GLU A 106 -3.30 0.86 18.80
CA GLU A 106 -2.22 0.27 19.63
C GLU A 106 -1.74 -1.09 19.09
N SER A 107 -2.60 -1.81 18.36
CA SER A 107 -2.29 -3.09 17.74
C SER A 107 -1.35 -3.00 16.52
N TYR A 108 -1.19 -1.83 15.88
CA TYR A 108 -0.36 -1.65 14.67
C TYR A 108 0.59 -0.45 14.78
N PRO A 109 1.60 -0.51 15.67
CA PRO A 109 2.45 0.63 15.99
C PRO A 109 3.32 1.12 14.81
N ASN A 110 3.63 0.23 13.86
CA ASN A 110 4.54 0.50 12.73
C ASN A 110 3.82 0.88 11.42
N LEU A 111 2.51 1.13 11.46
CA LEU A 111 1.77 1.64 10.32
C LEU A 111 2.02 3.15 10.15
N PHE A 112 2.56 3.53 9.00
CA PHE A 112 2.73 4.92 8.59
C PHE A 112 1.90 5.19 7.35
N ILE A 113 1.01 6.18 7.40
CA ILE A 113 0.23 6.59 6.23
C ILE A 113 0.73 7.95 5.80
N ASN A 114 1.19 8.03 4.54
CA ASN A 114 1.64 9.27 3.96
C ASN A 114 0.60 9.73 2.94
N GLY A 115 0.05 10.93 3.13
CA GLY A 115 -1.06 11.49 2.36
C GLY A 115 -0.75 11.82 0.89
N PHE A 116 0.41 11.45 0.38
CA PHE A 116 0.86 11.84 -0.96
C PHE A 116 0.66 10.73 -2.00
N GLN A 117 -0.27 10.99 -2.92
CA GLN A 117 -0.47 10.26 -4.18
C GLN A 117 0.62 10.70 -5.18
N TRP A 118 1.44 9.77 -5.67
CA TRP A 118 2.31 10.03 -6.82
C TRP A 118 1.54 9.71 -8.11
N CYS A 119 1.25 10.73 -8.91
CA CYS A 119 0.86 10.60 -10.32
C CYS A 119 2.11 10.35 -11.19
#